data_AF-A0A0F9IKN2-F1
#
_entry.id   AF-A0A0F9IKN2-F1
#
_cell.length_a   1.000
_cell.length_b   1.000
_cell.length_c   1.000
_cell.angle_alpha   90.00
_cell.angle_beta   90.00
_cell.angle_gamma   90.00
#
_symmetry.space_group_name_H-M   'P 1'
#
loop_
_entity.id
_entity.type
_entity.pdbx_description
1 polymer ?
#
loop_
_entity_poly.entity_id
_entity_poly.type
_entity_poly.pdbx_seq_one_letter_code
_entity_poly.pdbx_strand_id
1 'polypeptide(L)'
;MPSLDRILELRRRATRRTGTPTPTPTPTPRRPLPPPPTGGGGGGGGGGPTPFSATRAGVVFRAEQERQSLAIQRQNAAALARRQQRDALIRQQREQAFQRQQLQRRVAEERRIRVEERERTRQANIGQLRVERQGTFAQLLASGDQARAVMFALGFGPENDAFDVRAQSLGTTIRELKGARQLEATTEAALSRVLGREVDISREGVRGLGTAVGAARQFVQGGADIQQLLTSAFGIGSLREGERPGISSARLGELIQSVTPTGIL
;
A
#
# COMPACT_ATOMS: atom_id res chain seq x y z
N MET A 1 -4.03 4.18 -13.44
CA MET A 1 -2.59 3.85 -13.59
C MET A 1 -2.15 4.27 -14.99
N PRO A 2 -1.24 5.24 -15.17
CA PRO A 2 -0.69 5.55 -16.49
C PRO A 2 0.06 4.33 -17.02
N SER A 3 -0.16 3.98 -18.30
CA SER A 3 0.55 2.88 -18.96
C SER A 3 2.06 3.12 -18.94
N LEU A 4 2.85 2.04 -18.91
CA LEU A 4 4.32 2.07 -18.97
C LEU A 4 4.83 2.93 -20.14
N ASP A 5 4.12 2.93 -21.27
CA ASP A 5 4.42 3.76 -22.43
C ASP A 5 4.37 5.26 -22.14
N ARG A 6 3.40 5.70 -21.33
CA ARG A 6 3.23 7.10 -20.94
C ARG A 6 4.36 7.58 -20.01
N ILE A 7 4.91 6.69 -19.20
CA ILE A 7 6.06 6.98 -18.33
C ILE A 7 7.34 7.11 -19.16
N LEU A 8 7.52 6.24 -20.16
CA LEU A 8 8.67 6.29 -21.07
C LEU A 8 8.64 7.53 -21.98
N GLU A 9 7.47 7.95 -22.42
CA GLU A 9 7.29 9.13 -23.27
C GLU A 9 7.58 10.43 -22.51
N LEU A 10 7.15 10.54 -21.25
CA LEU A 10 7.50 11.66 -20.36
C LEU A 10 9.01 11.75 -20.10
N ARG A 11 9.70 10.61 -19.99
CA ARG A 11 11.15 10.55 -19.78
C ARG A 11 11.95 11.02 -21.00
N ARG A 12 11.49 10.71 -22.23
CA ARG A 12 12.12 11.21 -23.48
C ARG A 12 11.91 12.70 -23.70
N ARG A 13 10.77 13.26 -23.29
CA ARG A 13 10.55 14.71 -23.35
C ARG A 13 11.43 15.49 -22.36
N ALA A 14 11.74 14.91 -21.20
CA ALA A 14 12.61 15.54 -20.22
C ALA A 14 14.08 15.64 -20.68
N THR A 15 14.59 14.66 -21.43
CA THR A 15 15.99 14.67 -21.90
C THR A 15 16.21 15.57 -23.12
N ARG A 16 15.20 15.85 -23.95
CA ARG A 16 15.34 16.76 -25.11
C ARG A 16 15.37 18.26 -24.79
N ARG A 17 15.15 18.66 -23.53
CA ARG A 17 15.05 20.07 -23.12
C ARG A 17 16.31 20.63 -22.43
N THR A 18 17.41 19.89 -22.42
CA THR A 18 18.70 20.41 -21.97
C THR A 18 19.33 21.19 -23.11
N GLY A 19 19.19 22.52 -23.01
CA GLY A 19 19.71 23.48 -23.97
C GLY A 19 21.21 23.33 -24.19
N THR A 20 21.60 23.69 -25.40
CA THR A 20 22.97 23.85 -25.87
C THR A 20 23.82 24.58 -24.83
N PRO A 21 24.94 24.00 -24.34
CA PRO A 21 25.82 24.70 -23.42
C PRO A 21 26.41 25.92 -24.15
N THR A 22 26.16 27.11 -23.61
CA THR A 22 26.84 28.34 -24.04
C THR A 22 28.35 28.14 -23.90
N PRO A 23 29.14 28.31 -24.96
CA PRO A 23 30.59 28.13 -24.87
C PRO A 23 31.17 29.14 -23.88
N THR A 24 31.94 28.63 -22.92
CA THR A 24 32.69 29.45 -21.96
C THR A 24 33.76 30.22 -22.75
N PRO A 25 33.88 31.56 -22.59
CA PRO A 25 34.88 32.33 -23.32
C PRO A 25 36.28 31.88 -22.91
N THR A 26 37.07 31.48 -23.90
CA THR A 26 38.50 31.19 -23.77
C THR A 26 39.23 32.42 -23.22
N PRO A 27 39.96 32.31 -22.09
CA PRO A 27 40.72 33.44 -21.57
C PRO A 27 41.81 33.84 -22.56
N THR A 28 41.76 35.09 -23.02
CA THR A 28 42.76 35.70 -23.91
C THR A 28 44.12 35.70 -23.19
N PRO A 29 45.20 35.15 -23.79
CA PRO A 29 46.52 35.15 -23.17
C PRO A 29 47.00 36.60 -22.96
N ARG A 30 47.40 36.93 -21.73
CA ARG A 30 48.01 38.22 -21.41
C ARG A 30 49.32 38.36 -22.20
N ARG A 31 49.40 39.46 -22.94
CA ARG A 31 50.56 39.91 -23.71
C ARG A 31 51.84 39.90 -22.83
N PRO A 32 52.97 39.36 -23.30
CA PRO A 32 54.24 39.47 -22.59
C PRO A 32 54.62 40.93 -22.45
N LEU A 33 55.04 41.34 -21.25
CA LEU A 33 55.66 42.64 -21.02
C LEU A 33 56.92 42.77 -21.88
N PRO A 34 57.16 43.92 -22.54
CA PRO A 34 58.36 44.12 -23.34
C PRO A 34 59.62 44.00 -22.45
N PRO A 35 60.72 43.44 -22.99
CA PRO A 35 61.98 43.40 -22.25
C PRO A 35 62.47 44.84 -21.99
N PRO A 36 63.14 45.09 -20.85
CA PRO A 36 63.74 46.39 -20.59
C PRO A 36 64.80 46.70 -21.66
N PRO A 37 65.00 47.99 -22.02
CA PRO A 37 65.95 48.37 -23.04
C PRO A 37 67.37 47.95 -22.62
N THR A 38 68.01 47.15 -23.47
CA THR A 38 69.46 46.90 -23.42
C THR A 38 70.18 48.17 -23.83
N GLY A 39 70.37 49.08 -22.87
CA GLY A 39 71.27 50.21 -22.99
C GLY A 39 72.72 49.75 -22.95
N GLY A 40 73.25 49.32 -24.09
CA GLY A 40 74.67 49.03 -24.30
C GLY A 40 75.39 50.23 -24.94
N GLY A 41 75.46 51.35 -24.23
CA GLY A 41 76.54 52.34 -24.40
C GLY A 41 77.72 51.83 -23.58
N GLY A 42 78.90 51.61 -24.15
CA GLY A 42 79.71 52.69 -24.71
C GLY A 42 80.73 53.04 -23.65
N GLY A 43 81.95 52.54 -23.84
CA GLY A 43 83.06 52.69 -22.89
C GLY A 43 83.38 54.13 -22.57
N GLY A 44 83.91 54.34 -21.37
CA GLY A 44 84.39 55.64 -20.92
C GLY A 44 84.82 55.56 -19.47
N GLY A 45 86.12 55.42 -19.24
CA GLY A 45 86.71 55.47 -17.90
C GLY A 45 86.46 56.83 -17.27
N GLY A 46 85.78 56.82 -16.13
CA GLY A 46 85.54 57.97 -15.27
C GLY A 46 84.64 57.50 -14.15
N GLY A 47 85.09 57.65 -12.89
CA GLY A 47 84.38 57.15 -11.70
C GLY A 47 82.97 57.71 -11.59
N GLY A 48 82.00 57.01 -12.19
CA GLY A 48 80.58 57.31 -12.05
C GLY A 48 80.11 57.02 -10.63
N PRO A 49 79.09 57.73 -10.13
CA PRO A 49 78.54 57.50 -8.81
C PRO A 49 78.15 56.01 -8.67
N THR A 50 78.60 55.38 -7.58
CA THR A 50 78.27 53.98 -7.28
C THR A 50 76.75 53.79 -7.32
N PRO A 51 76.22 52.82 -8.11
CA PRO A 51 74.78 52.62 -8.23
C PRO A 51 74.17 52.28 -6.86
N PHE A 52 72.93 52.74 -6.61
CA PHE A 52 72.26 52.55 -5.31
C PHE A 52 72.26 51.08 -4.85
N SER A 53 72.11 50.14 -5.78
CA SER A 53 72.18 48.69 -5.53
C SER A 53 73.52 48.19 -4.96
N ALA A 54 74.63 48.91 -5.19
CA ALA A 54 75.95 48.62 -4.63
C ALA A 54 76.23 49.38 -3.33
N THR A 55 75.38 50.35 -2.96
CA THR A 55 75.49 51.04 -1.68
C THR A 55 74.91 50.18 -0.54
N ARG A 56 75.44 50.35 0.68
CA ARG A 56 74.92 49.67 1.88
C ARG A 56 73.41 49.89 2.08
N ALA A 57 72.92 51.09 1.76
CA ALA A 57 71.50 51.43 1.83
C ALA A 57 70.65 50.63 0.83
N GLY A 58 71.12 50.46 -0.42
CA GLY A 58 70.39 49.66 -1.41
C GLY A 58 70.39 48.17 -1.12
N VAL A 59 71.45 47.62 -0.53
CA VAL A 59 71.48 46.22 -0.07
C VAL A 59 70.46 46.00 1.05
N VAL A 60 70.37 46.92 2.02
CA VAL A 60 69.36 46.86 3.10
C VAL A 60 67.95 47.00 2.54
N PHE A 61 67.72 47.95 1.64
CA PHE A 61 66.41 48.14 0.99
C PHE A 61 65.96 46.89 0.21
N ARG A 62 66.85 46.25 -0.55
CA ARG A 62 66.54 45.00 -1.26
C ARG A 62 66.22 43.87 -0.29
N ALA A 63 67.00 43.71 0.77
CA ALA A 63 66.74 42.71 1.80
C ALA A 63 65.40 42.94 2.51
N GLU A 64 65.02 44.20 2.76
CA GLU A 64 63.70 44.57 3.28
C GLU A 64 62.58 44.27 2.29
N GLN A 65 62.77 44.60 1.01
CA GLN A 65 61.79 44.31 -0.05
C GLN A 65 61.58 42.79 -0.23
N GLU A 66 62.65 42.00 -0.19
CA GLU A 66 62.60 40.54 -0.22
C GLU A 66 61.86 39.99 1.01
N ARG A 67 62.16 40.49 2.22
CA ARG A 67 61.41 40.13 3.44
C ARG A 67 59.93 40.47 3.35
N GLN A 68 59.58 41.65 2.84
CA GLN A 68 58.19 42.06 2.66
C GLN A 68 57.46 41.16 1.66
N SER A 69 58.09 40.85 0.52
CA SER A 69 57.51 39.95 -0.47
C SER A 69 57.27 38.53 0.08
N LEU A 70 58.22 37.99 0.84
CA LEU A 70 58.07 36.69 1.52
C LEU A 70 56.97 36.73 2.58
N ALA A 71 56.84 37.83 3.32
CA ALA A 71 55.76 38.01 4.30
C ALA A 71 54.39 38.02 3.61
N ILE A 72 54.24 38.73 2.50
CA ILE A 72 53.01 38.75 1.69
C ILE A 72 52.71 37.36 1.12
N GLN A 73 53.72 36.65 0.60
CA GLN A 73 53.55 35.27 0.10
C GLN A 73 53.07 34.32 1.20
N ARG A 74 53.67 34.39 2.41
CA ARG A 74 53.23 33.58 3.56
C ARG A 74 51.81 33.91 3.98
N GLN A 75 51.44 35.19 4.01
CA GLN A 75 50.07 35.61 4.34
C GLN A 75 49.06 35.10 3.30
N ASN A 76 49.37 35.20 2.02
CA ASN A 76 48.51 34.70 0.94
C ASN A 76 48.36 33.17 0.98
N ALA A 77 49.46 32.44 1.21
CA ALA A 77 49.42 30.99 1.36
C ALA A 77 48.56 30.55 2.55
N ALA A 78 48.71 31.22 3.70
CA ALA A 78 47.89 30.96 4.88
C ALA A 78 46.40 31.29 4.65
N ALA A 79 46.10 32.39 3.95
CA ALA A 79 44.73 32.76 3.60
C ALA A 79 44.08 31.74 2.66
N LEU A 80 44.83 31.23 1.68
CA LEU A 80 44.36 30.21 0.75
C LEU A 80 44.13 28.87 1.45
N ALA A 81 45.02 28.45 2.34
CA ALA A 81 44.83 27.25 3.16
C ALA A 81 43.56 27.33 4.02
N ARG A 82 43.29 28.49 4.66
CA ARG A 82 42.05 28.71 5.44
C ARG A 82 40.80 28.64 4.57
N ARG A 83 40.84 29.16 3.34
CA ARG A 83 39.71 29.05 2.39
C ARG A 83 39.46 27.60 2.00
N GLN A 84 40.50 26.86 1.63
CA GLN A 84 40.40 25.45 1.28
C GLN A 84 39.82 24.60 2.42
N GLN A 85 40.25 24.85 3.66
CA GLN A 85 39.68 24.16 4.84
C GLN A 85 38.20 24.44 5.02
N ARG A 86 37.76 25.71 4.87
CA ARG A 86 36.34 26.07 4.93
C ARG A 86 35.53 25.40 3.81
N ASP A 87 36.04 25.41 2.60
CA ASP A 87 35.38 24.80 1.45
C ASP A 87 35.28 23.28 1.57
N ALA A 88 36.28 22.63 2.17
CA ALA A 88 36.24 21.19 2.45
C ALA A 88 35.15 20.86 3.49
N LEU A 89 35.05 21.65 4.57
CA LEU A 89 33.99 21.47 5.58
C LEU A 89 32.60 21.70 5.00
N ILE A 90 32.43 22.73 4.16
CA ILE A 90 31.15 22.99 3.49
C ILE A 90 30.78 21.84 2.56
N ARG A 91 31.73 21.29 1.80
CA ARG A 91 31.49 20.11 0.95
C ARG A 91 31.08 18.89 1.78
N GLN A 92 31.78 18.61 2.86
CA GLN A 92 31.45 17.51 3.77
C GLN A 92 30.04 17.67 4.37
N GLN A 93 29.68 18.87 4.81
CA GLN A 93 28.34 19.16 5.33
C GLN A 93 27.25 18.98 4.26
N ARG A 94 27.50 19.43 3.03
CA ARG A 94 26.57 19.26 1.90
C ARG A 94 26.38 17.78 1.55
N GLU A 95 27.46 17.00 1.53
CA GLU A 95 27.41 15.56 1.29
C GLU A 95 26.61 14.84 2.37
N GLN A 96 26.84 15.16 3.64
CA GLN A 96 26.07 14.60 4.76
C GLN A 96 24.58 14.98 4.68
N ALA A 97 24.27 16.23 4.35
CA ALA A 97 22.89 16.69 4.20
C ALA A 97 22.19 15.97 3.03
N PHE A 98 22.89 15.80 1.91
CA PHE A 98 22.39 15.07 0.74
C PHE A 98 22.12 13.60 1.07
N GLN A 99 23.05 12.92 1.76
CA GLN A 99 22.86 11.54 2.21
C GLN A 99 21.64 11.41 3.14
N ARG A 100 21.50 12.30 4.12
CA ARG A 100 20.31 12.32 5.01
C ARG A 100 19.03 12.52 4.22
N GLN A 101 19.02 13.44 3.25
CA GLN A 101 17.85 13.68 2.41
C GLN A 101 17.49 12.45 1.57
N GLN A 102 18.49 11.75 1.01
CA GLN A 102 18.26 10.50 0.27
C GLN A 102 17.67 9.41 1.17
N LEU A 103 18.20 9.24 2.37
CA LEU A 103 17.67 8.27 3.33
C LEU A 103 16.23 8.60 3.74
N GLN A 104 15.93 9.88 4.02
CA GLN A 104 14.57 10.32 4.31
C GLN A 104 13.60 10.03 3.16
N ARG A 105 14.02 10.25 1.91
CA ARG A 105 13.21 9.90 0.73
C ARG A 105 12.95 8.41 0.64
N ARG A 106 13.98 7.57 0.81
CA ARG A 106 13.83 6.11 0.80
C ARG A 106 12.89 5.60 1.89
N VAL A 107 13.01 6.11 3.12
CA VAL A 107 12.13 5.71 4.23
C VAL A 107 10.69 6.16 3.96
N ALA A 108 10.48 7.36 3.40
CA ALA A 108 9.15 7.83 3.05
C ALA A 108 8.52 7.00 1.92
N GLU A 109 9.29 6.65 0.89
CA GLU A 109 8.86 5.77 -0.19
C GLU A 109 8.54 4.36 0.31
N GLU A 110 9.40 3.77 1.14
CA GLU A 110 9.18 2.44 1.72
C GLU A 110 7.91 2.41 2.57
N ARG A 111 7.64 3.46 3.37
CA ARG A 111 6.39 3.58 4.12
C ARG A 111 5.17 3.63 3.20
N ARG A 112 5.24 4.36 2.08
CA ARG A 112 4.15 4.41 1.10
C ARG A 112 3.90 3.04 0.47
N ILE A 113 4.97 2.35 0.06
CA ILE A 113 4.89 1.00 -0.53
C ILE A 113 4.26 0.03 0.48
N ARG A 114 4.69 0.03 1.74
CA ARG A 114 4.12 -0.85 2.77
C ARG A 114 2.63 -0.60 3.01
N VAL A 115 2.17 0.64 2.94
CA VAL A 115 0.73 0.96 3.06
C VAL A 115 -0.02 0.45 1.83
N GLU A 116 0.49 0.69 0.64
CA GLU A 116 -0.13 0.21 -0.61
C GLU A 116 -0.18 -1.32 -0.67
N GLU A 117 0.87 -2.02 -0.24
CA GLU A 117 0.89 -3.48 -0.14
C GLU A 117 -0.14 -4.02 0.86
N ARG A 118 -0.28 -3.37 2.03
CA ARG A 118 -1.33 -3.70 3.00
C ARG A 118 -2.73 -3.49 2.43
N GLU A 119 -2.93 -2.42 1.67
CA GLU A 119 -4.22 -2.17 1.02
C GLU A 119 -4.51 -3.19 -0.09
N ARG A 120 -3.53 -3.55 -0.91
CA ARG A 120 -3.67 -4.58 -1.95
C ARG A 120 -3.97 -5.95 -1.36
N THR A 121 -3.23 -6.36 -0.33
CA THR A 121 -3.47 -7.64 0.39
C THR A 121 -4.85 -7.64 1.04
N ARG A 122 -5.25 -6.53 1.68
CA ARG A 122 -6.62 -6.38 2.21
C ARG A 122 -7.68 -6.54 1.12
N GLN A 123 -7.50 -5.90 -0.04
CA GLN A 123 -8.45 -6.01 -1.16
C GLN A 123 -8.50 -7.43 -1.72
N ALA A 124 -7.36 -8.11 -1.85
CA ALA A 124 -7.30 -9.51 -2.27
C ALA A 124 -8.04 -10.42 -1.30
N ASN A 125 -7.83 -10.24 0.01
CA ASN A 125 -8.52 -11.01 1.06
C ASN A 125 -10.04 -10.77 1.03
N ILE A 126 -10.48 -9.52 0.82
CA ILE A 126 -11.92 -9.21 0.64
C ILE A 126 -12.48 -9.90 -0.61
N GLY A 127 -11.72 -9.92 -1.70
CA GLY A 127 -12.07 -10.64 -2.92
C GLY A 127 -12.22 -12.14 -2.69
N GLN A 128 -11.25 -12.76 -2.02
CA GLN A 128 -11.28 -14.18 -1.67
C GLN A 128 -12.47 -14.50 -0.76
N LEU A 129 -12.73 -13.68 0.27
CA LEU A 129 -13.87 -13.87 1.17
C LEU A 129 -15.21 -13.89 0.40
N ARG A 130 -15.35 -13.04 -0.63
CA ARG A 130 -16.56 -13.03 -1.49
C ARG A 130 -16.68 -14.30 -2.31
N VAL A 131 -15.58 -14.80 -2.87
CA VAL A 131 -15.58 -16.04 -3.66
C VAL A 131 -15.89 -17.25 -2.77
N GLU A 132 -15.25 -17.34 -1.60
CA GLU A 132 -15.54 -18.38 -0.61
C GLU A 132 -17.01 -18.37 -0.21
N ARG A 133 -17.56 -17.18 0.08
CA ARG A 133 -18.98 -17.03 0.43
C ARG A 133 -19.90 -17.47 -0.72
N GLN A 134 -19.60 -17.09 -1.96
CA GLN A 134 -20.38 -17.57 -3.11
C GLN A 134 -20.28 -19.09 -3.29
N GLY A 135 -19.11 -19.67 -3.04
CA GLY A 135 -18.88 -21.11 -3.08
C GLY A 135 -19.70 -21.85 -2.03
N THR A 136 -19.66 -21.41 -0.76
CA THR A 136 -20.47 -21.99 0.32
C THR A 136 -21.96 -21.87 0.03
N PHE A 137 -22.41 -20.72 -0.47
CA PHE A 137 -23.80 -20.54 -0.89
C PHE A 137 -24.21 -21.53 -2.00
N ALA A 138 -23.38 -21.69 -3.03
CA ALA A 138 -23.64 -22.65 -4.11
C ALA A 138 -23.65 -24.10 -3.61
N GLN A 139 -22.78 -24.44 -2.66
CA GLN A 139 -22.76 -25.76 -2.02
C GLN A 139 -24.03 -26.04 -1.22
N LEU A 140 -24.53 -25.05 -0.46
CA LEU A 140 -25.79 -25.18 0.28
C LEU A 140 -26.99 -25.36 -0.65
N LEU A 141 -27.00 -24.65 -1.79
CA LEU A 141 -28.01 -24.88 -2.83
C LEU A 141 -27.89 -26.27 -3.47
N ALA A 142 -26.67 -26.74 -3.73
CA ALA A 142 -26.43 -28.04 -4.34
C ALA A 142 -26.78 -29.22 -3.42
N SER A 143 -26.60 -29.06 -2.10
CA SER A 143 -27.10 -30.02 -1.10
C SER A 143 -28.62 -29.94 -0.91
N GLY A 144 -29.27 -28.94 -1.53
CA GLY A 144 -30.68 -28.58 -1.39
C GLY A 144 -31.08 -28.13 0.01
N ASP A 145 -30.14 -27.60 0.79
CA ASP A 145 -30.43 -26.94 2.05
C ASP A 145 -30.86 -25.49 1.78
N GLN A 146 -32.02 -25.33 1.14
CA GLN A 146 -32.47 -24.05 0.59
C GLN A 146 -32.70 -22.99 1.67
N ALA A 147 -33.31 -23.35 2.80
CA ALA A 147 -33.52 -22.41 3.90
C ALA A 147 -32.18 -21.91 4.49
N ARG A 148 -31.19 -22.80 4.68
CA ARG A 148 -29.84 -22.39 5.14
C ARG A 148 -29.13 -21.53 4.11
N ALA A 149 -29.23 -21.87 2.83
CA ALA A 149 -28.65 -21.10 1.75
C ALA A 149 -29.21 -19.67 1.74
N VAL A 150 -30.53 -19.50 1.87
CA VAL A 150 -31.19 -18.19 1.94
C VAL A 150 -30.72 -17.40 3.16
N MET A 151 -30.75 -17.99 4.35
CA MET A 151 -30.28 -17.32 5.56
C MET A 151 -28.83 -16.89 5.45
N PHE A 152 -27.96 -17.78 4.99
CA PHE A 152 -26.55 -17.47 4.75
C PHE A 152 -26.38 -16.32 3.73
N ALA A 153 -27.19 -16.31 2.65
CA ALA A 153 -27.18 -15.26 1.64
C ALA A 153 -27.62 -13.90 2.19
N LEU A 154 -28.60 -13.88 3.11
CA LEU A 154 -29.07 -12.70 3.85
C LEU A 154 -28.09 -12.26 4.96
N GLY A 155 -27.10 -13.10 5.29
CA GLY A 155 -26.14 -12.83 6.37
C GLY A 155 -26.67 -13.22 7.75
N PHE A 156 -27.51 -14.26 7.82
CA PHE A 156 -28.02 -14.83 9.06
C PHE A 156 -27.38 -16.20 9.31
N GLY A 157 -27.19 -16.57 10.57
CA GLY A 157 -26.73 -17.90 11.01
C GLY A 157 -25.27 -17.96 11.49
N PRO A 158 -24.90 -19.03 12.22
CA PRO A 158 -23.60 -19.17 12.87
C PRO A 158 -22.46 -19.37 11.85
N GLU A 159 -22.74 -19.96 10.70
CA GLU A 159 -21.77 -20.06 9.60
C GLU A 159 -21.38 -18.66 9.10
N ASN A 160 -22.28 -17.68 9.18
CA ASN A 160 -21.97 -16.30 8.84
C ASN A 160 -21.04 -15.64 9.87
N ASP A 161 -21.07 -16.02 11.16
CA ASP A 161 -20.19 -15.44 12.19
C ASP A 161 -18.71 -15.59 11.79
N ALA A 162 -18.32 -16.74 11.23
CA ALA A 162 -16.95 -16.98 10.77
C ALA A 162 -16.55 -16.08 9.57
N PHE A 163 -17.50 -15.73 8.71
CA PHE A 163 -17.27 -14.76 7.64
C PHE A 163 -17.33 -13.33 8.17
N ASP A 164 -18.22 -13.01 9.11
CA ASP A 164 -18.42 -11.68 9.69
C ASP A 164 -17.21 -11.27 10.50
N VAL A 165 -16.66 -12.15 11.35
CA VAL A 165 -15.41 -11.90 12.09
C VAL A 165 -14.25 -11.63 11.11
N ARG A 166 -14.18 -12.39 10.01
CA ARG A 166 -13.17 -12.15 8.96
C ARG A 166 -13.41 -10.83 8.22
N ALA A 167 -14.65 -10.48 7.90
CA ALA A 167 -15.00 -9.22 7.27
C ALA A 167 -14.66 -8.02 8.18
N GLN A 168 -15.02 -8.10 9.46
CA GLN A 168 -14.75 -7.07 10.47
C GLN A 168 -13.24 -6.86 10.67
N SER A 169 -12.44 -7.93 10.73
CA SER A 169 -10.98 -7.80 10.82
C SER A 169 -10.37 -7.16 9.56
N LEU A 170 -11.01 -7.33 8.40
CA LEU A 170 -10.69 -6.62 7.16
C LEU A 170 -11.35 -5.24 7.06
N GLY A 171 -11.99 -4.73 8.11
CA GLY A 171 -12.65 -3.43 8.16
C GLY A 171 -13.76 -3.28 7.11
N THR A 172 -14.47 -4.35 6.79
CA THR A 172 -15.63 -4.36 5.90
C THR A 172 -16.79 -5.09 6.56
N THR A 173 -18.00 -4.91 6.03
CA THR A 173 -19.18 -5.63 6.51
C THR A 173 -19.64 -6.59 5.43
N ILE A 174 -20.20 -7.73 5.85
CA ILE A 174 -20.86 -8.65 4.93
C ILE A 174 -22.10 -7.96 4.40
N ARG A 175 -22.21 -7.95 3.07
CA ARG A 175 -23.41 -7.50 2.37
C ARG A 175 -24.21 -8.70 1.96
N GLU A 176 -25.53 -8.59 1.93
CA GLU A 176 -26.41 -9.61 1.37
C GLU A 176 -25.94 -10.02 -0.04
N LEU A 177 -26.01 -11.32 -0.36
CA LEU A 177 -25.69 -11.79 -1.70
C LEU A 177 -26.73 -11.27 -2.70
N LYS A 178 -26.29 -11.04 -3.94
CA LYS A 178 -27.20 -10.59 -5.00
C LYS A 178 -28.30 -11.64 -5.21
N GLY A 179 -29.56 -11.20 -5.10
CA GLY A 179 -30.73 -12.08 -5.24
C GLY A 179 -31.16 -12.78 -3.94
N ALA A 180 -30.48 -12.57 -2.81
CA ALA A 180 -30.85 -13.18 -1.53
C ALA A 180 -32.31 -12.88 -1.14
N ARG A 181 -32.74 -11.62 -1.27
CA ARG A 181 -34.12 -11.18 -1.01
C ARG A 181 -35.18 -11.81 -1.92
N GLN A 182 -34.82 -12.07 -3.17
CA GLN A 182 -35.73 -12.75 -4.08
C GLN A 182 -35.85 -14.23 -3.71
N LEU A 183 -34.72 -14.86 -3.37
CA LEU A 183 -34.71 -16.25 -2.90
C LEU A 183 -35.49 -16.40 -1.59
N GLU A 184 -35.31 -15.49 -0.63
CA GLU A 184 -36.09 -15.38 0.61
C GLU A 184 -37.60 -15.45 0.32
N ALA A 185 -38.12 -14.51 -0.47
CA ALA A 185 -39.54 -14.47 -0.81
C ALA A 185 -40.02 -15.75 -1.54
N THR A 186 -39.21 -16.34 -2.42
CA THR A 186 -39.59 -17.59 -3.10
C THR A 186 -39.62 -18.79 -2.17
N THR A 187 -38.66 -18.88 -1.23
CA THR A 187 -38.56 -19.96 -0.27
C THR A 187 -39.65 -19.84 0.80
N GLU A 188 -39.93 -18.63 1.29
CA GLU A 188 -41.06 -18.34 2.18
C GLU A 188 -42.40 -18.72 1.55
N ALA A 189 -42.63 -18.32 0.30
CA ALA A 189 -43.86 -18.66 -0.42
C ALA A 189 -44.00 -20.18 -0.64
N ALA A 190 -42.90 -20.87 -0.94
CA ALA A 190 -42.88 -22.33 -1.09
C ALA A 190 -43.19 -23.03 0.24
N LEU A 191 -42.52 -22.65 1.32
CA LEU A 191 -42.77 -23.17 2.67
C LEU A 191 -44.20 -22.89 3.12
N SER A 192 -44.69 -21.67 2.88
CA SER A 192 -46.05 -21.27 3.27
C SER A 192 -47.11 -22.10 2.54
N ARG A 193 -46.90 -22.38 1.25
CA ARG A 193 -47.80 -23.24 0.45
C ARG A 193 -47.80 -24.68 0.94
N VAL A 194 -46.63 -25.23 1.28
CA VAL A 194 -46.49 -26.60 1.78
C VAL A 194 -47.13 -26.76 3.16
N LEU A 195 -46.96 -25.78 4.04
CA LEU A 195 -47.43 -25.85 5.42
C LEU A 195 -48.86 -25.32 5.64
N GLY A 196 -49.44 -24.71 4.61
CA GLY A 196 -50.78 -24.10 4.63
C GLY A 196 -50.89 -22.94 5.64
N ARG A 197 -49.79 -22.21 5.87
CA ARG A 197 -49.67 -21.14 6.88
C ARG A 197 -48.57 -20.17 6.48
N GLU A 198 -48.55 -19.00 7.09
CA GLU A 198 -47.48 -18.01 6.85
C GLU A 198 -46.17 -18.45 7.51
N VAL A 199 -45.07 -18.40 6.74
CA VAL A 199 -43.71 -18.73 7.15
C VAL A 199 -42.80 -17.53 6.85
N ASP A 200 -42.00 -17.13 7.84
CA ASP A 200 -41.13 -15.95 7.79
C ASP A 200 -39.68 -16.36 8.08
N ILE A 201 -38.74 -15.97 7.22
CA ILE A 201 -37.30 -16.20 7.38
C ILE A 201 -36.66 -14.95 7.94
N SER A 202 -36.21 -15.03 9.19
CA SER A 202 -35.65 -13.88 9.91
C SER A 202 -34.23 -14.16 10.42
N ARG A 203 -33.60 -13.15 11.04
CA ARG A 203 -32.32 -13.30 11.76
C ARG A 203 -32.36 -14.38 12.82
N GLU A 204 -33.52 -14.61 13.40
CA GLU A 204 -33.73 -15.62 14.43
C GLU A 204 -33.99 -17.01 13.86
N GLY A 205 -33.98 -17.17 12.53
CA GLY A 205 -34.27 -18.42 11.83
C GLY A 205 -35.62 -18.42 11.14
N VAL A 206 -36.08 -19.61 10.79
CA VAL A 206 -37.37 -19.83 10.11
C VAL A 206 -38.49 -19.93 11.14
N ARG A 207 -39.43 -19.00 11.09
CA ARG A 207 -40.61 -18.93 11.96
C ARG A 207 -41.86 -19.38 11.21
N GLY A 208 -42.91 -19.72 11.95
CA GLY A 208 -44.19 -20.13 11.34
C GLY A 208 -44.24 -21.59 10.87
N LEU A 209 -43.23 -22.42 11.18
CA LEU A 209 -43.19 -23.83 10.77
C LEU A 209 -44.29 -24.71 11.38
N GLY A 210 -44.95 -24.25 12.44
CA GLY A 210 -46.01 -24.97 13.13
C GLY A 210 -45.52 -25.97 14.17
N THR A 211 -46.41 -26.88 14.57
CA THR A 211 -46.04 -27.96 15.49
C THR A 211 -45.25 -29.03 14.75
N ALA A 212 -44.31 -29.65 15.45
CA ALA A 212 -43.46 -30.71 14.90
C ALA A 212 -44.26 -31.87 14.28
N VAL A 213 -45.38 -32.24 14.91
CA VAL A 213 -46.29 -33.28 14.44
C VAL A 213 -46.96 -32.89 13.12
N GLY A 214 -47.36 -31.61 12.97
CA GLY A 214 -47.93 -31.10 11.73
C GLY A 214 -46.93 -31.12 10.58
N ALA A 215 -45.68 -30.71 10.85
CA ALA A 215 -44.60 -30.77 9.88
C ALA A 215 -44.21 -32.21 9.51
N ALA A 216 -44.16 -33.12 10.49
CA ALA A 216 -43.89 -34.54 10.25
C ALA A 216 -44.96 -35.21 9.35
N ARG A 217 -46.24 -34.85 9.52
CA ARG A 217 -47.31 -35.32 8.61
C ARG A 217 -47.11 -34.81 7.18
N GLN A 218 -46.82 -33.51 7.02
CA GLN A 218 -46.53 -32.93 5.70
C GLN A 218 -45.26 -33.53 5.07
N PHE A 219 -44.28 -33.89 5.89
CA PHE A 219 -43.06 -34.57 5.45
C PHE A 219 -43.36 -35.98 4.88
N VAL A 220 -44.18 -36.77 5.56
CA VAL A 220 -44.55 -38.13 5.14
C VAL A 220 -45.47 -38.10 3.91
N GLN A 221 -46.37 -37.13 3.83
CA GLN A 221 -47.32 -36.98 2.72
C GLN A 221 -46.70 -36.29 1.49
N GLY A 222 -45.62 -35.54 1.68
CA GLY A 222 -44.94 -34.79 0.63
C GLY A 222 -43.94 -35.61 -0.18
N GLY A 223 -43.68 -35.17 -1.41
CA GLY A 223 -42.60 -35.71 -2.25
C GLY A 223 -41.20 -35.31 -1.77
N ALA A 224 -40.16 -35.79 -2.47
CA ALA A 224 -38.75 -35.57 -2.10
C ALA A 224 -38.40 -34.08 -1.92
N ASP A 225 -38.94 -33.19 -2.77
CA ASP A 225 -38.70 -31.74 -2.69
C ASP A 225 -39.25 -31.13 -1.40
N ILE A 226 -40.43 -31.59 -0.94
CA ILE A 226 -41.06 -31.13 0.31
C ILE A 226 -40.24 -31.62 1.50
N GLN A 227 -39.79 -32.87 1.46
CA GLN A 227 -38.95 -33.44 2.51
C GLN A 227 -37.63 -32.68 2.63
N GLN A 228 -36.99 -32.36 1.51
CA GLN A 228 -35.74 -31.61 1.49
C GLN A 228 -35.93 -30.17 1.99
N LEU A 229 -36.98 -29.49 1.55
CA LEU A 229 -37.31 -28.14 1.98
C LEU A 229 -37.64 -28.08 3.49
N LEU A 230 -38.44 -29.02 4.00
CA LEU A 230 -38.77 -29.09 5.43
C LEU A 230 -37.55 -29.46 6.27
N THR A 231 -36.70 -30.38 5.81
CA THR A 231 -35.44 -30.72 6.52
C THR A 231 -34.49 -29.51 6.56
N SER A 232 -34.45 -28.71 5.49
CA SER A 232 -33.66 -27.48 5.46
C SER A 232 -34.18 -26.46 6.47
N ALA A 233 -35.50 -26.29 6.59
CA ALA A 233 -36.09 -25.30 7.47
C ALA A 233 -36.07 -25.74 8.96
N PHE A 234 -36.24 -27.03 9.23
CA PHE A 234 -36.19 -27.60 10.58
C PHE A 234 -34.75 -27.87 11.00
N GLY A 235 -34.24 -27.02 11.89
CA GLY A 235 -32.85 -27.04 12.37
C GLY A 235 -32.16 -25.68 12.29
N ILE A 236 -32.86 -24.67 11.78
CA ILE A 236 -32.36 -23.31 11.64
C ILE A 236 -33.29 -22.33 12.36
N GLY A 237 -33.16 -22.18 13.69
CA GLY A 237 -33.73 -20.99 14.35
C GLY A 237 -33.75 -20.90 15.88
N SER A 238 -33.13 -19.82 16.42
CA SER A 238 -32.81 -19.37 17.80
C SER A 238 -31.38 -19.60 18.33
N LEU A 239 -30.41 -18.81 17.87
CA LEU A 239 -29.14 -18.57 18.58
C LEU A 239 -29.39 -17.67 19.81
N ARG A 240 -30.25 -18.08 20.75
CA ARG A 240 -30.20 -17.56 22.11
C ARG A 240 -29.24 -18.41 22.93
N GLU A 241 -28.46 -17.76 23.79
CA GLU A 241 -27.57 -18.45 24.73
C GLU A 241 -28.42 -19.38 25.63
N GLY A 242 -28.38 -20.68 25.35
CA GLY A 242 -29.07 -21.71 26.13
C GLY A 242 -30.30 -22.39 25.51
N GLU A 243 -30.83 -21.93 24.37
CA GLU A 243 -31.93 -22.63 23.67
C GLU A 243 -31.43 -23.37 22.43
N ARG A 244 -31.94 -24.58 22.17
CA ARG A 244 -31.65 -25.30 20.92
C ARG A 244 -32.55 -24.77 19.81
N PRO A 245 -31.98 -24.16 18.78
CA PRO A 245 -32.75 -23.64 17.68
C PRO A 245 -33.36 -24.72 16.79
N GLY A 246 -34.69 -24.82 16.79
CA GLY A 246 -35.41 -25.78 15.96
C GLY A 246 -35.21 -27.24 16.38
N ILE A 247 -36.02 -28.11 15.79
CA ILE A 247 -35.89 -29.55 15.93
C ILE A 247 -34.72 -29.97 15.05
N SER A 248 -33.69 -30.59 15.63
CA SER A 248 -32.59 -31.14 14.82
C SER A 248 -33.14 -32.11 13.79
N SER A 249 -32.48 -32.25 12.64
CA SER A 249 -32.88 -33.23 11.62
C SER A 249 -33.08 -34.64 12.21
N ALA A 250 -32.24 -35.02 13.17
CA ALA A 250 -32.37 -36.26 13.94
C ALA A 250 -33.67 -36.33 14.75
N ARG A 251 -34.01 -35.26 15.49
CA ARG A 251 -35.26 -35.16 16.28
C ARG A 251 -36.50 -35.11 15.39
N LEU A 252 -36.40 -34.53 14.19
CA LEU A 252 -37.46 -34.56 13.18
C LEU A 252 -37.68 -35.99 12.71
N GLY A 253 -36.60 -36.72 12.42
CA GLY A 253 -36.64 -38.15 12.08
C GLY A 253 -37.30 -39.00 13.16
N GLU A 254 -36.95 -38.80 14.44
CA GLU A 254 -37.61 -39.45 15.60
C GLU A 254 -39.12 -39.16 15.62
N LEU A 255 -39.51 -37.92 15.39
CA LEU A 255 -40.92 -37.51 15.40
C LEU A 255 -41.68 -38.06 14.18
N ILE A 256 -41.05 -38.12 13.01
CA ILE A 256 -41.61 -38.78 11.84
C ILE A 256 -41.88 -40.24 12.15
N GLN A 257 -40.90 -40.97 12.68
CA GLN A 257 -41.06 -42.37 13.08
C GLN A 257 -42.22 -42.59 14.06
N SER A 258 -42.43 -41.66 15.00
CA SER A 258 -43.52 -41.73 15.98
C SER A 258 -44.92 -41.50 15.39
N VAL A 259 -45.02 -40.87 14.21
CA VAL A 259 -46.29 -40.51 13.57
C VAL A 259 -46.59 -41.39 12.35
N THR A 260 -45.59 -42.00 11.72
CA THR A 260 -45.80 -43.05 10.71
C THR A 260 -46.39 -44.30 11.38
N PRO A 261 -47.59 -44.75 10.99
CA PRO A 261 -48.12 -46.00 11.51
C PRO A 261 -47.19 -47.14 11.06
N THR A 262 -46.52 -47.79 12.01
CA THR A 262 -45.85 -49.07 11.77
C THR A 262 -46.93 -50.08 11.46
N GLY A 263 -47.19 -50.33 10.17
CA GLY A 263 -48.03 -51.42 9.74
C GLY A 263 -47.48 -52.72 10.29
N ILE A 264 -48.21 -53.33 11.22
CA ILE A 264 -48.06 -54.75 11.54
C ILE A 264 -48.61 -55.49 10.31
N LEU A 265 -47.72 -56.15 9.56
CA LEU A 265 -48.11 -57.17 8.58
C LEU A 265 -48.58 -58.43 9.31
#